data_AF-A0A7U9XC63-F1
#
_entry.id   AF-A0A7U9XC63-F1
#
_cell.length_a   1.000
_cell.length_b   1.000
_cell.length_c   1.000
_cell.angle_alpha   90.00
_cell.angle_beta   90.00
_cell.angle_gamma   90.00
#
_symmetry.space_group_name_H-M   'P 1'
#
loop_
_entity.id
_entity.type
_entity.pdbx_description
1 polymer ?
#
loop_
_entity_poly.entity_id
_entity_poly.type
_entity_poly.pdbx_seq_one_letter_code
_entity_poly.pdbx_strand_id
1 'polypeptide(L)' 'MTEELIKEVKHIQQCLVNKDMEGEEWEEKMEMVHKLEEVVTYLKDAMGRGIEF' A
#
# COMPACT_ATOMS: atom_id res chain seq x y z
N MET A 1 -9.41 -7.20 -13.09
CA MET A 1 -8.88 -5.82 -13.27
C MET A 1 -8.67 -5.13 -11.92
N THR A 2 -9.71 -4.75 -11.16
CA THR A 2 -9.50 -4.05 -9.87
C THR A 2 -8.89 -4.91 -8.77
N GLU A 3 -9.22 -6.21 -8.69
CA GLU A 3 -8.57 -7.14 -7.76
C GLU A 3 -7.09 -7.41 -8.11
N GLU A 4 -6.75 -7.36 -9.39
CA GLU A 4 -5.38 -7.55 -9.89
C GLU A 4 -4.53 -6.33 -9.55
N LEU A 5 -5.08 -5.13 -9.75
CA LEU A 5 -4.46 -3.89 -9.30
C LEU A 5 -4.19 -3.88 -7.78
N ILE A 6 -5.14 -4.34 -6.95
CA ILE A 6 -4.92 -4.44 -5.50
C ILE A 6 -3.77 -5.41 -5.17
N LYS A 7 -3.65 -6.52 -5.89
CA LYS A 7 -2.54 -7.47 -5.70
C LYS A 7 -1.20 -6.83 -6.08
N GLU A 8 -1.15 -6.10 -7.18
CA GLU A 8 0.06 -5.39 -7.62
C GLU A 8 0.48 -4.30 -6.63
N VAL A 9 -0.46 -3.49 -6.14
CA VAL A 9 -0.17 -2.44 -5.15
C VAL A 9 0.39 -3.04 -3.85
N LYS A 10 -0.23 -4.12 -3.36
CA LYS A 10 0.29 -4.84 -2.17
C LYS A 10 1.66 -5.47 -2.42
N HIS A 11 1.91 -5.98 -3.62
CA HIS A 11 3.22 -6.51 -3.98
C HIS A 11 4.30 -5.42 -3.92
N ILE A 12 4.02 -4.25 -4.49
CA ILE A 12 4.94 -3.09 -4.45
C ILE A 12 5.18 -2.66 -2.99
N GLN A 13 4.12 -2.59 -2.17
CA GLN A 13 4.23 -2.25 -0.76
C GLN A 13 5.19 -3.20 -0.04
N GLN A 14 5.05 -4.51 -0.27
CA GLN A 14 5.90 -5.51 0.36
C GLN A 14 7.36 -5.45 -0.13
N CYS A 15 7.57 -5.14 -1.41
CA CYS A 15 8.91 -4.88 -1.93
C CYS A 15 9.57 -3.66 -1.26
N LEU A 16 8.81 -2.60 -0.97
CA LEU A 16 9.32 -1.43 -0.25
C LEU A 16 9.63 -1.75 1.22
N VAL A 17 8.76 -2.47 1.92
CA VAL A 17 8.99 -2.88 3.32
C VAL A 17 10.28 -3.70 3.44
N ASN A 18 10.53 -4.62 2.50
CA ASN A 18 11.70 -5.49 2.49
C ASN A 18 13.00 -4.78 2.10
N LYS A 19 12.95 -3.53 1.66
CA LYS A 19 14.16 -2.76 1.33
C LYS A 19 14.75 -2.18 2.61
N ASP A 20 15.96 -2.62 2.95
CA ASP A 20 16.72 -2.06 4.06
C ASP A 20 17.08 -0.60 3.75
N MET A 21 16.67 0.29 4.67
CA MET A 21 16.92 1.73 4.66
C MET A 21 16.97 2.19 6.11
N GLU A 22 17.67 3.29 6.38
CA GLU A 22 17.83 3.85 7.73
C GLU A 22 17.72 5.38 7.69
N GLY A 23 17.48 6.00 8.85
CA GLY A 23 17.39 7.45 8.97
C GLY A 23 16.25 8.05 8.13
N GLU A 24 16.52 9.21 7.50
CA GLU A 24 15.54 9.95 6.69
C GLU A 24 14.99 9.13 5.52
N GLU A 25 15.82 8.32 4.87
CA GLU A 25 15.37 7.45 3.76
C GLU A 25 14.35 6.40 4.24
N TRP A 26 14.50 5.90 5.47
CA TRP A 26 13.53 4.99 6.05
C TRP A 26 12.19 5.68 6.32
N GLU A 27 12.23 6.92 6.82
CA GLU A 27 11.02 7.71 7.08
C GLU A 27 10.26 7.97 5.78
N GLU A 28 10.93 8.42 4.72
CA GLU A 28 10.34 8.61 3.39
C GLU A 28 9.76 7.31 2.82
N LYS A 29 10.48 6.19 2.98
CA LYS A 29 10.00 4.86 2.56
C LYS A 29 8.71 4.48 3.29
N MET A 30 8.63 4.72 4.59
CA MET A 30 7.45 4.41 5.39
C MET A 30 6.26 5.30 5.00
N GLU A 31 6.48 6.57 4.67
CA GLU A 31 5.43 7.42 4.10
C GLU A 31 4.89 6.87 2.78
N MET A 32 5.76 6.38 1.90
CA MET A 32 5.34 5.75 0.64
C MET A 32 4.54 4.47 0.89
N VAL A 33 4.97 3.64 1.85
CA VAL A 33 4.25 2.43 2.25
C VAL A 33 2.83 2.77 2.71
N HIS A 34 2.66 3.79 3.57
CA HIS A 34 1.35 4.22 4.04
C HIS A 34 0.45 4.76 2.93
N LYS A 35 0.99 5.53 1.97
CA LYS A 35 0.23 5.99 0.80
C LYS A 35 -0.30 4.82 -0.03
N LEU A 36 0.48 3.74 -0.18
CA LEU A 36 0.01 2.54 -0.88
C LEU A 36 -1.09 1.81 -0.10
N GLU A 37 -1.05 1.82 1.23
CA GLU A 37 -2.14 1.29 2.07
C GLU A 37 -3.44 2.06 1.87
N GLU A 38 -3.37 3.39 1.84
CA GLU A 38 -4.53 4.25 1.58
C GLU A 38 -5.15 3.97 0.21
N VAL A 39 -4.32 3.81 -0.83
CA VAL A 39 -4.78 3.43 -2.17
C VAL A 39 -5.49 2.07 -2.15
N VAL A 40 -4.94 1.07 -1.45
CA VAL A 40 -5.59 -0.24 -1.32
C VAL A 40 -6.93 -0.13 -0.61
N THR A 41 -7.02 0.66 0.45
CA THR A 41 -8.27 0.90 1.19
C THR A 41 -9.30 1.56 0.28
N TYR A 42 -8.93 2.65 -0.40
CA TYR A 42 -9.81 3.32 -1.35
C TYR A 42 -10.31 2.39 -2.46
N LEU A 43 -9.43 1.56 -3.03
CA LEU A 43 -9.81 0.60 -4.07
C LEU A 43 -10.78 -0.47 -3.54
N LYS A 44 -10.65 -0.91 -2.29
CA LYS A 44 -11.60 -1.84 -1.66
C LYS A 44 -12.96 -1.18 -1.45
N ASP A 45 -12.95 0.06 -0.96
CA ASP A 45 -14.16 0.84 -0.67
C ASP A 45 -14.95 1.13 -1.95
N ALA A 46 -14.25 1.54 -3.00
CA ALA A 46 -14.83 1.79 -4.32
C ALA A 46 -15.44 0.53 -4.96
N MET A 47 -15.01 -0.67 -4.55
CA MET A 47 -15.57 -1.95 -4.98
C MET A 47 -16.77 -2.42 -4.12
N GLY A 48 -17.21 -1.66 -3.13
CA GLY A 48 -18.33 -2.04 -2.27
C GLY A 48 -18.02 -3.21 -1.31
N ARG A 49 -16.74 -3.60 -1.19
CA ARG A 49 -16.26 -4.40 -0.05
C ARG A 49 -16.00 -3.40 1.06
N GLY A 50 -17.06 -3.05 1.78
CA GLY A 50 -17.10 -1.93 2.72
C GLY A 50 -15.90 -1.91 3.67
N ILE A 51 -15.52 -0.69 4.06
CA ILE A 51 -14.63 -0.39 5.17
C ILE A 51 -15.14 -1.17 6.39
N GLU A 52 -14.47 -2.28 6.73
CA GLU A 52 -14.61 -2.85 8.07
C GLU A 52 -13.79 -1.95 9.00
N PHE A 53 -14.51 -1.08 9.72
CA PHE A 53 -14.00 -0.27 10.83
C PHE A 53 -13.65 -1.14 12.03
#